data_AF-A0A3M5LGD4-F1
#
_entry.id   AF-A0A3M5LGD4-F1
#
_cell.length_a   1.000
_cell.length_b   1.000
_cell.length_c   1.000
_cell.angle_alpha   90.00
_cell.angle_beta   90.00
_cell.angle_gamma   90.00
#
_symmetry.space_group_name_H-M   'P 1'
#
loop_
_entity.id
_entity.type
_entity.pdbx_description
1 polymer ?
#
loop_
_entity_poly.entity_id
_entity_poly.type
_entity_poly.pdbx_seq_one_letter_code
_entity_poly.pdbx_strand_id
1 'polypeptide(L)'
;VVTAREDIPGDKRLVAYYTLAAGHDLVDTESLRSHLQEKLPEYMVPVAYVALAELPLTPNGKLDRKALPAPEAGALISRGYEAPQGETETQIAAIWQELLGVEQVGRH
;
A
#
# COMPACT_ATOMS: atom_id res chain seq x y z
N VAL A 1 -11.96 -2.85 6.07
CA VAL A 1 -11.81 -1.68 6.96
C VAL A 1 -10.50 -0.96 6.65
N VAL A 2 -10.44 0.37 6.77
CA VAL A 2 -9.19 1.14 6.57
C VAL A 2 -8.83 1.85 7.87
N THR A 3 -7.54 1.87 8.21
CA THR A 3 -7.04 2.59 9.39
C THR A 3 -5.73 3.32 9.10
N ALA A 4 -5.55 4.49 9.72
CA ALA A 4 -4.28 5.19 9.69
C ALA A 4 -3.36 4.58 10.76
N ARG A 5 -2.21 4.05 10.34
CA ARG A 5 -1.20 3.47 11.21
C ARG A 5 0.07 4.31 11.20
N GLU A 6 0.78 4.26 12.31
CA GLU A 6 2.08 4.89 12.51
C GLU A 6 2.99 3.83 13.15
N ASP A 7 3.28 2.78 12.36
CA ASP A 7 4.14 1.67 12.83
C ASP A 7 5.61 2.13 12.98
N ILE A 8 6.01 3.18 12.25
CA ILE A 8 7.26 3.91 12.41
C ILE A 8 6.91 5.36 12.83
N PRO A 9 7.51 5.91 13.91
CA PRO A 9 7.21 7.28 14.36
C PRO A 9 7.41 8.31 13.23
N GLY A 10 6.40 9.14 12.99
CA GLY A 10 6.39 10.15 11.94
C GLY A 10 5.93 9.66 10.57
N ASP A 11 5.82 8.35 10.36
CA ASP A 11 5.37 7.75 9.10
C ASP A 11 3.93 7.24 9.22
N LYS A 12 2.98 8.15 9.04
CA LYS A 12 1.55 7.83 9.04
C LYS A 12 1.12 7.37 7.66
N ARG A 13 0.57 6.16 7.61
CA ARG A 13 0.12 5.53 6.36
C ARG A 13 -1.28 4.92 6.49
N LEU A 14 -2.04 4.94 5.41
CA LEU A 14 -3.35 4.26 5.33
C LEU A 14 -3.14 2.78 5.01
N VAL A 15 -3.69 1.92 5.86
CA VAL A 15 -3.66 0.45 5.70
C VAL A 15 -5.08 -0.08 5.58
N ALA A 16 -5.35 -0.84 4.52
CA ALA A 16 -6.61 -1.51 4.27
C ALA A 16 -6.55 -2.96 4.71
N TYR A 17 -7.48 -3.36 5.56
CA TYR A 17 -7.70 -4.76 5.95
C TYR A 17 -8.98 -5.26 5.30
N TYR A 18 -8.93 -6.42 4.65
CA TYR A 18 -10.08 -7.00 3.99
C TYR A 18 -10.13 -8.51 4.18
N THR A 19 -11.32 -9.07 4.01
CA THR A 19 -11.58 -10.50 4.03
C THR A 19 -12.13 -10.91 2.68
N LEU A 20 -11.95 -12.17 2.31
CA LEU A 20 -12.57 -12.72 1.12
C LEU A 20 -14.00 -13.16 1.43
N ALA A 21 -14.94 -12.81 0.57
CA ALA A 21 -16.26 -13.41 0.61
C ALA A 21 -16.16 -14.88 0.18
N ALA A 22 -16.99 -15.75 0.76
CA ALA A 22 -16.98 -17.17 0.45
C ALA A 22 -17.17 -17.40 -1.06
N GLY A 23 -16.30 -18.21 -1.67
CA GLY A 23 -16.32 -18.51 -3.10
C GLY A 23 -15.59 -17.50 -4.00
N HIS A 24 -14.90 -16.52 -3.41
CA HIS A 24 -14.01 -15.61 -4.15
C HIS A 24 -12.54 -15.90 -3.86
N ASP A 25 -11.72 -15.81 -4.91
CA ASP A 25 -10.27 -15.92 -4.81
C ASP A 25 -9.63 -14.62 -4.32
N LEU A 26 -8.35 -14.71 -3.94
CA LEU A 26 -7.52 -13.56 -3.63
C LEU A 26 -7.49 -12.60 -4.84
N VAL A 27 -7.91 -11.36 -4.60
CA VAL A 27 -7.78 -10.28 -5.58
C VAL A 27 -6.38 -9.71 -5.49
N ASP A 28 -5.78 -9.48 -6.65
CA ASP A 28 -4.53 -8.76 -6.75
C ASP A 28 -4.64 -7.34 -6.13
N THR A 29 -3.61 -6.98 -5.39
CA THR A 29 -3.61 -5.74 -4.60
C THR A 29 -3.53 -4.49 -5.50
N GLU A 30 -2.84 -4.58 -6.64
CA GLU A 30 -2.75 -3.49 -7.60
C GLU A 30 -4.12 -3.20 -8.24
N SER A 31 -4.87 -4.25 -8.57
CA SER A 31 -6.25 -4.14 -9.06
C SER A 31 -7.17 -3.42 -8.07
N LEU A 32 -7.06 -3.72 -6.76
CA LEU A 32 -7.81 -3.02 -5.71
C LEU A 32 -7.43 -1.55 -5.62
N ARG A 33 -6.14 -1.22 -5.75
CA ARG A 33 -5.63 0.15 -5.71
C ARG A 33 -6.14 0.98 -6.88
N SER A 34 -6.00 0.46 -8.11
CA SER A 34 -6.46 1.13 -9.33
C SER A 34 -7.95 1.45 -9.26
N HIS A 35 -8.76 0.50 -8.78
CA HIS A 35 -10.19 0.73 -8.58
C HIS A 35 -10.50 1.85 -7.58
N LEU A 36 -9.69 1.99 -6.52
CA LEU A 36 -9.86 3.07 -5.55
C LEU A 36 -9.37 4.41 -6.09
N GLN A 37 -8.31 4.45 -6.89
CA GLN A 37 -7.80 5.69 -7.51
C GLN A 37 -8.81 6.35 -8.46
N GLU A 38 -9.65 5.57 -9.13
CA GLU A 38 -10.73 6.11 -9.97
C GLU A 38 -11.83 6.82 -9.16
N LYS A 39 -11.95 6.51 -7.86
CA LYS A 39 -13.07 6.93 -7.01
C LYS A 39 -12.66 7.86 -5.87
N LEU A 40 -11.39 7.85 -5.50
CA LEU A 40 -10.86 8.56 -4.34
C LEU A 40 -9.69 9.46 -4.74
N PRO A 41 -9.53 10.62 -4.09
CA PRO A 41 -8.29 11.38 -4.18
C PRO A 41 -7.09 10.55 -3.74
N GLU A 42 -5.91 10.83 -4.31
CA GLU A 42 -4.69 10.04 -4.10
C GLU A 42 -4.33 9.86 -2.60
N TYR A 43 -4.49 10.92 -1.79
CA TYR A 43 -4.18 10.88 -0.36
C TYR A 43 -5.13 10.00 0.48
N MET A 44 -6.25 9.54 -0.09
CA MET A 44 -7.18 8.61 0.55
C MET A 44 -6.96 7.16 0.11
N VAL A 45 -6.09 6.92 -0.86
CA VAL A 45 -5.79 5.58 -1.36
C VAL A 45 -4.81 4.89 -0.40
N PRO A 46 -5.16 3.72 0.16
CA PRO A 46 -4.26 2.97 1.03
C PRO A 46 -2.95 2.61 0.32
N VAL A 47 -1.85 2.59 1.09
CA VAL A 47 -0.52 2.19 0.58
C VAL A 47 -0.18 0.74 0.95
N ALA A 48 -0.97 0.12 1.82
CA ALA A 48 -0.83 -1.29 2.17
C ALA A 48 -2.19 -1.98 2.29
N TYR A 49 -2.23 -3.25 1.87
CA TYR A 49 -3.43 -4.09 1.84
C TYR A 49 -3.13 -5.41 2.52
N VAL A 50 -3.89 -5.73 3.56
CA VAL A 50 -3.72 -6.93 4.37
C VAL A 50 -4.97 -7.78 4.25
N ALA A 51 -4.83 -8.91 3.56
CA ALA A 51 -5.87 -9.94 3.52
C ALA A 51 -5.89 -10.67 4.88
N LEU A 52 -7.06 -10.78 5.48
CA LEU A 52 -7.29 -11.54 6.71
C LEU A 52 -8.31 -12.64 6.41
N ALA A 53 -8.17 -13.78 7.08
CA ALA A 53 -9.21 -14.80 7.08
C ALA A 53 -10.50 -14.24 7.69
N GLU A 54 -10.38 -13.57 8.84
CA GLU A 54 -11.48 -12.93 9.55
C GLU A 54 -11.02 -11.61 10.20
N LEU A 55 -11.95 -10.67 10.38
CA LEU A 55 -11.67 -9.44 11.11
C LEU A 55 -11.66 -9.71 12.63
N PRO A 56 -10.67 -9.22 13.39
CA PRO A 56 -10.64 -9.40 14.83
C PRO A 56 -11.78 -8.60 15.48
N LEU A 57 -12.58 -9.26 16.31
CA LEU A 57 -13.68 -8.64 17.03
C LEU A 57 -13.43 -8.68 18.54
N THR A 58 -13.85 -7.63 19.23
CA THR A 58 -14.00 -7.61 20.69
C THR A 58 -15.09 -8.60 21.13
N PRO A 59 -15.17 -8.99 22.42
CA PRO A 59 -16.25 -9.84 22.92
C PRO A 59 -17.67 -9.33 22.65
N ASN A 60 -17.83 -8.02 22.45
CA ASN A 60 -19.10 -7.38 22.12
C ASN A 60 -19.37 -7.32 20.60
N GLY A 61 -18.58 -8.00 19.78
CA GLY A 61 -18.76 -8.06 18.32
C GLY A 61 -18.32 -6.82 17.55
N LYS A 62 -17.71 -5.82 18.21
CA LYS A 62 -17.14 -4.65 17.52
C LYS A 62 -15.74 -4.99 17.00
N LEU A 63 -15.34 -4.37 15.90
CA LEU A 63 -13.96 -4.47 15.39
C LEU A 63 -12.93 -4.08 16.46
N ASP A 64 -12.02 -5.00 16.77
CA ASP A 64 -10.86 -4.73 17.62
C ASP A 64 -9.70 -4.19 16.78
N ARG A 65 -9.62 -2.85 16.69
CA ARG A 65 -8.57 -2.18 15.93
C ARG A 65 -7.16 -2.40 16.50
N LYS A 66 -7.03 -2.71 17.79
CA LYS A 66 -5.73 -2.93 18.43
C LYS A 66 -5.15 -4.30 18.07
N ALA A 67 -6.02 -5.26 17.78
CA ALA A 67 -5.66 -6.60 17.34
C ALA A 67 -5.35 -6.70 15.84
N LEU A 68 -5.51 -5.62 15.07
CA LEU A 68 -5.15 -5.61 13.65
C LEU A 68 -3.62 -5.71 13.47
N PRO A 69 -3.12 -6.71 12.72
CA PRO A 69 -1.69 -6.92 12.55
C PRO A 69 -1.04 -5.76 11.79
N ALA A 70 0.24 -5.52 12.02
CA ALA A 70 1.02 -4.60 11.19
C ALA A 70 1.15 -5.18 9.76
N PRO A 71 1.16 -4.35 8.71
CA PRO A 71 1.38 -4.83 7.34
C PRO A 71 2.81 -5.38 7.21
N GLU A 72 2.94 -6.59 6.69
CA GLU A 72 4.24 -7.16 6.30
C GLU A 72 4.76 -6.52 5.01
N ALA A 73 6.03 -6.71 4.68
CA ALA A 73 6.64 -6.12 3.47
C ALA A 73 5.85 -6.42 2.18
N GLY A 74 5.28 -7.63 2.06
CA GLY A 74 4.46 -8.03 0.91
C GLY A 74 3.05 -7.42 0.89
N ALA A 75 2.60 -6.81 1.99
CA ALA A 75 1.33 -6.08 2.05
C ALA A 75 1.48 -4.62 1.61
N LEU A 76 2.71 -4.07 1.58
CA LEU A 76 2.94 -2.75 1.00
C LEU A 76 2.82 -2.83 -0.52
N ILE A 77 2.08 -1.88 -1.10
CA ILE A 77 2.25 -1.55 -2.51
C ILE A 77 3.57 -0.79 -2.62
N SER A 78 4.67 -1.53 -2.57
CA SER A 78 5.89 -1.10 -3.22
C SER A 78 5.51 -0.98 -4.69
N ARG A 79 5.55 0.23 -5.26
CA ARG A 79 5.73 0.34 -6.71
C ARG A 79 7.03 -0.44 -6.95
N GLY A 80 6.93 -1.63 -7.52
CA GLY A 80 8.11 -2.42 -7.84
C GLY A 80 9.06 -1.52 -8.63
N TYR A 81 10.36 -1.67 -8.43
CA TYR A 81 11.29 -0.89 -9.23
C TYR A 81 11.00 -1.15 -10.72
N GLU A 82 10.61 -0.10 -11.42
CA GLU A 82 10.50 -0.07 -12.87
C GLU A 82 11.56 0.87 -13.41
N ALA A 83 12.37 0.34 -14.34
CA ALA A 83 13.45 1.10 -14.95
C ALA A 83 12.89 2.29 -15.75
N PRO A 84 13.55 3.47 -15.69
CA PRO A 84 13.27 4.58 -16.58
C PRO A 84 13.26 4.13 -18.05
N GLN A 85 12.27 4.59 -18.82
CA GLN A 85 12.10 4.26 -20.23
C GLN A 85 12.40 5.47 -21.11
N GLY A 86 13.24 5.22 -22.12
CA GLY A 86 13.65 6.25 -23.07
C GLY A 86 14.63 7.27 -22.47
N GLU A 87 15.04 8.21 -23.31
CA GLU A 87 16.11 9.16 -22.97
C GLU A 87 15.70 10.14 -21.86
N THR A 88 14.46 10.63 -21.90
CA THR A 88 13.95 11.61 -20.95
C THR A 88 13.85 11.07 -19.53
N GLU A 89 13.19 9.92 -19.32
CA GLU A 89 13.06 9.35 -17.96
C GLU A 89 14.44 8.98 -17.40
N THR A 90 15.34 8.48 -18.25
CA THR A 90 16.71 8.11 -17.84
C THR A 90 17.51 9.34 -17.36
N GLN A 91 17.42 10.46 -18.08
CA GLN A 91 18.08 11.70 -17.66
C GLN A 91 17.50 12.24 -16.36
N ILE A 92 16.17 12.23 -16.19
CA ILE A 92 15.52 12.68 -14.96
C ILE A 92 15.93 11.79 -13.78
N ALA A 93 15.94 10.46 -13.96
CA ALA A 93 16.34 9.52 -12.92
C ALA A 93 17.80 9.74 -12.48
N ALA A 94 18.71 10.00 -13.42
CA ALA A 94 20.12 10.31 -13.10
C ALA A 94 20.25 11.59 -12.27
N ILE A 95 19.53 12.66 -12.64
CA ILE A 95 19.51 13.91 -11.88
C ILE A 95 18.98 13.66 -10.45
N TRP A 96 17.93 12.86 -10.30
CA TRP A 96 17.36 12.55 -8.99
C TRP A 96 18.30 11.68 -8.15
N GLN A 97 18.99 10.71 -8.74
CA GLN A 97 20.01 9.91 -8.05
C GLN A 97 21.12 10.80 -7.49
N GLU A 98 21.61 11.75 -8.28
CA GLU A 98 22.66 12.70 -7.86
C GLU A 98 22.16 13.62 -6.74
N LEU A 99 20.97 14.20 -6.89
CA LEU A 99 20.42 15.16 -5.92
C LEU A 99 20.03 14.51 -4.59
N LEU A 100 19.47 13.30 -4.64
CA LEU A 100 18.94 12.60 -3.47
C LEU A 100 19.96 11.65 -2.84
N GLY A 101 21.07 11.34 -3.53
CA GLY A 101 22.10 10.41 -3.06
C GLY A 101 21.61 8.97 -2.96
N VAL A 102 20.64 8.58 -3.79
CA VAL A 102 20.06 7.23 -3.81
C VAL A 102 20.62 6.41 -4.96
N GLU A 103 20.85 5.12 -4.74
CA GLU A 103 21.41 4.24 -5.78
C GLU A 103 20.45 4.05 -6.96
N GLN A 104 19.13 4.07 -6.73
CA GLN A 104 18.16 3.70 -7.76
C GLN A 104 16.88 4.54 -7.68
N VAL A 105 16.49 5.13 -8.81
CA VAL A 105 15.24 5.88 -8.99
C VAL A 105 14.44 5.18 -10.09
N GLY A 106 13.22 4.76 -9.75
CA GLY A 106 12.28 4.17 -10.71
C GLY A 106 11.48 5.25 -11.46
N ARG A 107 10.74 4.83 -12.49
CA ARG A 107 9.93 5.75 -13.32
C ARG A 107 8.62 6.24 -12.68
N HIS A 108 8.29 5.79 -11.47
CA HIS A 108 7.01 6.06 -10.78
C HIS A 108 7.21 6.51 -9.34
#